data_AF-M9VSE3-F1
#
_entry.id   AF-M9VSE3-F1
#
_cell.length_a   1.000
_cell.length_b   1.000
_cell.length_c   1.000
_cell.angle_alpha   90.00
_cell.angle_beta   90.00
_cell.angle_gamma   90.00
#
_symmetry.space_group_name_H-M   'P 1'
#
loop_
_entity.id
_entity.type
_entity.pdbx_description
1 polymer ?
#
loop_
_entity_poly.entity_id
_entity_poly.type
_entity_poly.pdbx_seq_one_letter_code
_entity_poly.pdbx_strand_id
1 'polypeptide(L)' 'MSFIINYLMIMISILISVAFYTILERKILGYIQIRKGPNKVGIMGILQPFSDAIKLFNKNIIISENMNM' A
#
# COMPACT_ATOMS: atom_id res chain seq x y z
N MET A 1 -0.96 -9.51 29.66
CA MET A 1 -1.79 -9.98 28.53
C MET A 1 -2.37 -8.82 27.72
N SER A 2 -3.05 -7.86 28.36
CA SER A 2 -3.61 -6.67 27.68
C SER A 2 -2.56 -5.82 26.93
N PHE A 3 -1.35 -5.66 27.47
CA PHE A 3 -0.28 -4.90 26.80
C PHE A 3 0.12 -5.45 25.43
N ILE A 4 0.21 -6.78 25.30
CA ILE A 4 0.56 -7.44 24.02
C ILE A 4 -0.57 -7.25 23.01
N ILE A 5 -1.82 -7.40 23.46
CA ILE A 5 -3.00 -7.20 22.61
C ILE A 5 -3.09 -5.74 22.15
N ASN A 6 -2.90 -4.78 23.06
CA ASN A 6 -2.90 -3.36 22.73
C ASN A 6 -1.78 -3.02 21.74
N TYR A 7 -0.58 -3.55 21.95
CA TYR A 7 0.53 -3.35 21.03
C TYR A 7 0.24 -3.90 19.63
N LEU A 8 -0.31 -5.12 19.53
CA LEU A 8 -0.72 -5.71 18.25
C LEU A 8 -1.79 -4.87 17.54
N MET A 9 -2.79 -4.38 18.28
CA MET A 9 -3.83 -3.52 17.71
C MET A 9 -3.25 -2.20 17.17
N ILE A 10 -2.32 -1.59 17.91
CA ILE A 10 -1.63 -0.37 17.48
C ILE A 10 -0.85 -0.65 16.19
N MET A 11 -0.07 -1.72 16.13
CA MET A 11 0.72 -2.08 14.95
C MET A 11 -0.16 -2.29 13.70
N ILE A 12 -1.28 -3.01 13.84
CA ILE A 12 -2.24 -3.23 12.75
C ILE A 12 -2.85 -1.90 12.28
N SER A 13 -3.25 -1.02 13.21
CA SER A 13 -3.85 0.27 12.87
C SER A 13 -2.89 1.18 12.08
N ILE A 14 -1.60 1.17 12.42
CA ILE A 14 -0.57 1.96 11.74
C ILE A 14 -0.38 1.47 10.30
N LEU A 15 -0.28 0.15 10.10
CA LEU A 15 -0.11 -0.43 8.76
C LEU A 15 -1.30 -0.09 7.83
N ILE A 16 -2.52 -0.15 8.36
CA ILE A 16 -3.73 0.21 7.62
C ILE A 16 -3.71 1.70 7.27
N SER A 17 -3.35 2.56 8.23
CA SER A 17 -3.25 4.01 8.01
C SER A 17 -2.27 4.36 6.88
N VAL A 18 -1.08 3.76 6.90
CA VAL A 18 -0.05 3.98 5.86
C VAL A 18 -0.54 3.52 4.48
N ALA A 19 -1.20 2.35 4.40
CA ALA A 19 -1.76 1.84 3.15
C ALA A 19 -2.77 2.82 2.52
N PHE A 20 -3.68 3.40 3.31
CA PHE A 20 -4.64 4.39 2.80
C PHE A 20 -4.02 5.74 2.49
N TYR A 21 -3.00 6.16 3.27
CA TYR A 21 -2.27 7.40 3.02
C TYR A 21 -1.65 7.41 1.61
N THR A 22 -1.11 6.29 1.13
CA THR A 22 -0.54 6.20 -0.23
C THR A 22 -1.59 6.42 -1.34
N ILE A 23 -2.83 5.96 -1.16
CA ILE A 23 -3.91 6.20 -2.13
C ILE A 23 -4.25 7.69 -2.16
N LEU A 24 -4.35 8.30 -0.97
CA LEU A 24 -4.71 9.71 -0.82
C LEU A 24 -3.67 10.59 -1.52
N GLU A 25 -2.38 10.32 -1.34
CA GLU A 25 -1.30 11.02 -2.04
C GLU A 25 -1.46 10.91 -3.57
N ARG A 26 -1.67 9.69 -4.10
CA ARG A 26 -1.87 9.46 -5.54
C ARG A 26 -3.13 10.15 -6.07
N LYS A 27 -4.19 10.29 -5.27
CA LYS A 27 -5.40 11.02 -5.65
C LYS A 27 -5.14 12.53 -5.68
N ILE A 28 -4.49 13.09 -4.66
CA ILE A 28 -4.15 14.52 -4.60
C ILE A 28 -3.24 14.92 -5.76
N LEU A 29 -2.17 14.16 -6.01
CA LEU A 29 -1.28 14.41 -7.16
C LEU A 29 -2.01 14.29 -8.49
N GLY A 30 -2.97 13.37 -8.60
CA GLY A 30 -3.86 13.28 -9.75
C GLY A 30 -4.67 14.56 -9.94
N TYR A 31 -5.35 15.02 -8.89
CA TYR A 31 -6.18 16.23 -8.94
C TYR A 31 -5.36 17.47 -9.31
N ILE A 32 -4.15 17.64 -8.78
CA ILE A 32 -3.24 18.73 -9.12
C ILE A 32 -2.85 18.68 -10.61
N GLN A 33 -2.65 17.48 -11.14
CA GLN A 33 -2.25 17.25 -12.54
C GLN A 33 -3.44 17.13 -13.51
N ILE A 34 -4.67 17.47 -13.09
CA ILE A 34 -5.90 17.38 -13.91
C ILE A 34 -6.11 15.95 -14.47
N ARG A 35 -5.67 14.93 -13.74
CA ARG A 35 -5.91 13.52 -14.06
C ARG A 35 -6.58 12.82 -12.90
N LYS A 36 -7.49 11.88 -13.20
CA LYS A 36 -8.08 11.08 -12.12
C LYS A 36 -6.99 10.16 -11.57
N GLY A 37 -6.82 10.18 -10.25
CA GLY A 37 -6.02 9.19 -9.52
C GLY A 37 -6.61 7.78 -9.64
N PRO A 38 -6.10 6.80 -8.87
CA PRO A 38 -6.58 5.42 -8.95
C PRO A 38 -8.09 5.35 -8.69
N ASN A 39 -8.86 4.91 -9.70
CA ASN A 39 -10.32 4.85 -9.66
C ASN A 39 -10.91 3.51 -10.13
N LYS A 40 -10.08 2.60 -10.65
CA LYS A 40 -10.52 1.34 -11.29
C LYS A 40 -10.62 0.16 -10.31
N VAL A 41 -9.85 0.16 -9.23
CA VAL A 41 -9.70 -1.01 -8.35
C VAL A 41 -10.70 -0.93 -7.19
N GLY A 42 -11.79 -1.69 -7.27
CA GLY A 42 -12.89 -1.64 -6.30
C GLY A 42 -13.75 -0.37 -6.40
N ILE A 43 -14.46 -0.04 -5.33
CA ILE A 43 -15.27 1.19 -5.23
C ILE A 43 -14.31 2.39 -5.09
N MET A 44 -14.28 3.29 -6.08
CA MET A 44 -13.47 4.52 -6.08
C MET A 44 -11.95 4.30 -5.82
N GLY A 45 -11.39 3.14 -6.17
CA GLY A 45 -9.96 2.86 -5.97
C GLY A 45 -9.54 2.47 -4.54
N ILE A 46 -10.48 2.21 -3.62
CA ILE A 46 -10.18 1.89 -2.21
C ILE A 46 -9.35 0.59 -2.08
N LEU A 47 -9.55 -0.37 -2.97
CA LEU A 47 -8.85 -1.66 -2.96
C LEU A 47 -7.46 -1.63 -3.62
N GLN A 48 -7.00 -0.46 -4.08
CA GLN A 48 -5.69 -0.29 -4.71
C GLN A 48 -4.51 -0.84 -3.89
N PRO A 49 -4.33 -0.53 -2.59
CA PRO A 49 -3.16 -0.97 -1.83
C PRO A 49 -3.13 -2.49 -1.65
N PHE A 50 -4.29 -3.15 -1.58
CA PHE A 50 -4.36 -4.61 -1.56
C PHE A 50 -3.93 -5.20 -2.91
N SER A 51 -4.38 -4.62 -4.02
CA SER A 51 -3.96 -5.06 -5.35
C SER A 51 -2.47 -4.85 -5.58
N ASP A 52 -1.91 -3.72 -5.13
CA ASP A 52 -0.48 -3.44 -5.22
C ASP A 52 0.33 -4.42 -4.35
N ALA A 53 -0.14 -4.74 -3.14
CA ALA A 53 0.51 -5.73 -2.27
C ALA A 53 0.53 -7.12 -2.91
N ILE A 54 -0.61 -7.62 -3.40
CA ILE A 54 -0.70 -8.93 -4.06
C ILE A 54 0.20 -8.97 -5.31
N LYS A 55 0.24 -7.88 -6.07
CA LYS A 55 1.12 -7.76 -7.24
C LYS A 55 2.59 -7.85 -6.86
N LEU A 56 3.00 -7.28 -5.73
CA LEU A 56 4.38 -7.38 -5.22
C LEU A 56 4.67 -8.78 -4.67
N PHE A 57 3.73 -9.41 -3.97
CA PHE A 57 3.88 -10.80 -3.50
C PHE A 57 4.06 -11.80 -4.66
N ASN A 58 3.37 -11.58 -5.77
CA ASN A 58 3.47 -12.44 -6.95
C ASN A 58 4.69 -12.13 -7.82
N LYS A 59 5.43 -11.05 -7.55
CA LYS A 59 6.60 -10.71 -8.35
C LYS A 59 7.77 -11.59 -7.91
N ASN A 60 8.37 -12.30 -8.87
CA ASN A 60 9.58 -13.07 -8.61
C ASN A 60 10.65 -12.16 -7.99
N ILE A 61 11.17 -12.60 -6.85
CA ILE A 61 12.33 -11.98 -6.22
C ILE A 61 13.50 -12.28 -7.16
N ILE A 62 13.89 -11.29 -7.96
CA ILE A 62 15.12 -11.38 -8.74
C ILE A 62 16.24 -11.30 -7.70
N ILE A 63 16.76 -12.45 -7.30
CA ILE A 63 17.99 -12.53 -6.52
C ILE A 63 19.08 -12.12 -7.47
N SER A 64 19.54 -10.89 -7.30
CA SER A 64 20.67 -10.37 -8.05
C SER A 64 21.95 -11.01 -7.50
N GLU A 65 22.22 -12.25 -7.89
CA GLU A 65 23.45 -12.97 -7.52
C GLU A 65 24.71 -12.27 -8.08
N ASN A 66 24.54 -11.31 -9.00
CA ASN A 66 25.63 -10.56 -9.62
C ASN A 66 25.72 -9.06 -9.24
N MET A 67 25.02 -8.58 -8.20
CA MET A 67 25.16 -7.17 -7.77
C MET A 67 26.33 -6.93 -6.80
N ASN A 68 27.01 -8.00 -6.36
CA ASN A 68 28.31 -7.91 -5.72
C ASN A 68 29.41 -8.08 -6.77
N MET A 69 29.62 -7.06 -7.59
CA MET A 69 30.90 -6.73 -8.21
C MET A 69 31.20 -5.27 -7.88
#